data_AF-A0A7S1RZM1-F1
#
_entry.id   AF-A0A7S1RZM1-F1
#
_cell.length_a   1.000
_cell.length_b   1.000
_cell.length_c   1.000
_cell.angle_alpha   90.00
_cell.angle_beta   90.00
_cell.angle_gamma   90.00
#
_symmetry.space_group_name_H-M   'P 1'
#
loop_
_entity.id
_entity.type
_entity.pdbx_description
1 polymer ?
#
loop_
_entity_poly.entity_id
_entity_poly.type
_entity_poly.pdbx_seq_one_letter_code
_entity_poly.pdbx_strand_id
1 'polypeptide(L)'
;GVCEAKPHAHKAGGEEWEAARKHFSKAVDFLPWNANALFWSGMAELEFENLQEAESLMNRSLLLDPDFKGPYVNLGVAYLRQGRHDKVREISEACLLRYPQSPQCHYHIGVAAYQKAARLCELEPDDPEVAAEGGLDCSQLLEGA
;
A
#
# COMPACT_ATOMS: atom_id res chain seq x y z
N GLY A 1 9.30 26.39 4.16
CA GLY A 1 10.11 25.17 4.06
C GLY A 1 9.41 24.26 3.09
N VAL A 2 9.86 24.26 1.84
CA VAL A 2 9.35 23.34 0.81
C VAL A 2 9.96 21.99 1.15
N CYS A 3 9.15 20.95 1.30
CA CYS A 3 9.58 19.59 1.60
C CYS A 3 10.57 19.13 0.52
N GLU A 4 11.86 19.21 0.83
CA GLU A 4 12.94 18.71 -0.02
C GLU A 4 12.88 17.17 -0.05
N ALA A 5 12.45 16.67 -1.19
CA ALA A 5 12.95 15.50 -1.90
C ALA A 5 13.00 14.15 -1.16
N LYS A 6 12.33 13.14 -1.73
CA LYS A 6 12.97 11.83 -1.92
C LYS A 6 12.79 11.31 -3.34
N PRO A 7 13.73 11.63 -4.25
CA PRO A 7 13.85 11.00 -5.55
C PRO A 7 14.78 9.80 -5.37
N HIS A 8 14.29 8.57 -5.41
CA HIS A 8 15.20 7.41 -5.48
C HIS A 8 15.89 7.26 -6.84
N ALA A 9 15.86 8.29 -7.69
CA ALA A 9 16.50 8.31 -8.99
C ALA A 9 17.32 9.60 -9.18
N HIS A 10 18.49 9.43 -9.80
CA HIS A 10 19.32 10.41 -10.50
C HIS A 10 18.64 11.76 -10.78
N LYS A 11 19.35 12.90 -10.67
CA LYS A 11 18.81 14.28 -10.85
C LYS A 11 17.80 14.43 -12.00
N ALA A 12 18.07 13.80 -13.15
CA ALA A 12 17.17 13.78 -14.31
C ALA A 12 15.83 13.06 -14.06
N GLY A 13 15.81 11.98 -13.29
CA GLY A 13 14.58 11.31 -12.88
C GLY A 13 13.74 12.18 -11.94
N GLY A 14 14.36 12.92 -11.03
CA GLY A 14 13.65 13.84 -10.13
C GLY A 14 12.86 14.92 -10.87
N GLU A 15 13.45 15.52 -11.92
CA GLU A 15 12.78 16.54 -12.75
C GLU A 15 11.55 15.96 -13.47
N GLU A 16 11.65 14.75 -14.02
CA GLU A 16 10.53 14.08 -14.68
C GLU A 16 9.43 13.67 -13.69
N TRP A 17 9.77 13.26 -12.46
CA TRP A 17 8.79 12.97 -11.41
C TRP A 17 8.01 14.21 -10.99
N GLU A 18 8.68 15.36 -10.84
CA GLU A 18 8.02 16.64 -10.55
C GLU A 18 7.11 17.09 -11.69
N ALA A 19 7.57 16.94 -12.93
CA ALA A 19 6.76 17.21 -14.11
C ALA A 19 5.52 16.31 -14.14
N ALA A 20 5.68 15.01 -13.92
CA ALA A 20 4.58 14.04 -13.84
C ALA A 20 3.56 14.42 -12.77
N ARG A 21 4.02 14.70 -11.54
CA ARG A 21 3.15 15.14 -10.43
C ARG A 21 2.34 16.37 -10.79
N LYS A 22 2.97 17.39 -11.39
CA LYS A 22 2.30 18.61 -11.83
C LYS A 22 1.25 18.35 -12.91
N HIS A 23 1.56 17.50 -13.88
CA HIS A 23 0.64 17.19 -14.98
C HIS A 23 -0.53 16.31 -14.54
N PHE A 24 -0.30 15.34 -13.67
CA PHE A 24 -1.38 14.51 -13.12
C PHE A 24 -2.30 15.29 -12.19
N SER A 25 -1.77 16.21 -11.38
CA SER A 25 -2.58 17.11 -10.57
C SER A 25 -3.54 17.95 -11.45
N LYS A 26 -3.03 18.55 -12.54
CA LYS A 26 -3.91 19.24 -13.50
C LYS A 26 -4.92 18.32 -14.17
N ALA A 27 -4.55 17.08 -14.47
CA ALA A 27 -5.48 16.11 -15.04
C ALA A 27 -6.63 15.82 -14.08
N VAL A 28 -6.37 15.73 -12.77
CA VAL A 28 -7.40 15.60 -11.74
C VAL A 28 -8.28 16.86 -11.65
N ASP A 29 -7.71 18.06 -11.82
CA ASP A 29 -8.50 19.30 -11.85
C ASP A 29 -9.50 19.33 -13.00
N PHE A 30 -9.09 18.89 -14.20
CA PHE A 30 -9.96 18.83 -15.38
C PHE A 30 -10.93 17.63 -15.35
N LEU A 31 -10.50 16.51 -14.76
CA LEU A 31 -11.22 15.24 -14.75
C LEU A 31 -11.29 14.65 -13.33
N PRO A 32 -12.02 15.29 -12.40
CA PRO A 32 -12.03 14.88 -10.99
C PRO A 32 -12.68 13.51 -10.74
N TRP A 33 -13.42 13.00 -11.73
CA TRP A 33 -14.14 11.72 -11.71
C TRP A 33 -13.56 10.71 -12.72
N ASN A 34 -12.30 10.87 -13.10
CA ASN A 34 -11.61 9.89 -13.92
C ASN A 34 -10.71 9.00 -13.04
N ALA A 35 -11.01 7.71 -12.99
CA ALA A 35 -10.27 6.75 -12.15
C ALA A 35 -8.77 6.70 -12.51
N ASN A 36 -8.41 6.78 -13.79
CA ASN A 36 -7.02 6.77 -14.23
C ASN A 36 -6.27 8.04 -13.81
N ALA A 37 -6.87 9.22 -13.97
CA ALA A 37 -6.25 10.49 -13.56
C ALA A 37 -5.95 10.49 -12.06
N LEU A 38 -6.91 10.04 -11.24
CA LEU A 38 -6.73 9.90 -9.79
C LEU A 38 -5.65 8.87 -9.44
N PHE A 39 -5.65 7.71 -10.10
CA PHE A 39 -4.62 6.68 -9.88
C PHE A 39 -3.21 7.21 -10.18
N TRP A 40 -3.01 7.83 -11.34
CA TRP A 40 -1.68 8.33 -11.71
C TRP A 40 -1.23 9.53 -10.87
N SER A 41 -2.16 10.38 -10.42
CA SER A 41 -1.85 11.38 -9.41
C SER A 41 -1.44 10.74 -8.09
N GLY A 42 -2.13 9.68 -7.66
CA GLY A 42 -1.77 8.91 -6.47
C GLY A 42 -0.41 8.21 -6.59
N MET A 43 -0.08 7.68 -7.77
CA MET A 43 1.24 7.11 -8.07
C MET A 43 2.34 8.16 -7.92
N ALA A 44 2.14 9.38 -8.44
CA ALA A 44 3.10 10.45 -8.24
C ALA A 44 3.28 10.76 -6.75
N GLU A 45 2.19 10.91 -5.98
CA GLU A 45 2.29 11.16 -4.54
C GLU A 45 2.97 10.01 -3.77
N LEU A 46 2.81 8.76 -4.22
CA LEU A 46 3.51 7.61 -3.66
C LEU A 46 5.03 7.69 -3.87
N GLU A 47 5.49 8.16 -5.02
CA GLU A 47 6.92 8.37 -5.29
C GLU A 47 7.52 9.50 -4.46
N PHE A 48 6.72 10.52 -4.13
CA PHE A 48 7.11 11.61 -3.23
C PHE A 48 6.93 11.29 -1.74
N GLU A 49 6.63 10.03 -1.38
CA GLU A 49 6.37 9.58 0.00
C GLU A 49 5.21 10.34 0.70
N ASN A 50 4.31 10.96 -0.07
CA ASN A 50 3.09 11.57 0.45
C ASN A 50 2.00 10.50 0.58
N LEU A 51 2.26 9.53 1.45
CA LEU A 51 1.52 8.26 1.52
C LEU A 51 0.02 8.44 1.81
N GLN A 52 -0.36 9.46 2.59
CA GLN A 52 -1.77 9.75 2.90
C GLN A 52 -2.52 10.32 1.68
N GLU A 53 -1.88 11.18 0.89
CA GLU A 53 -2.50 11.71 -0.33
C GLU A 53 -2.61 10.63 -1.40
N ALA A 54 -1.57 9.80 -1.54
CA ALA A 54 -1.61 8.62 -2.41
C ALA A 54 -2.78 7.68 -2.03
N GLU A 55 -2.97 7.40 -0.74
CA GLU A 55 -4.09 6.61 -0.23
C GLU A 55 -5.45 7.24 -0.62
N SER A 56 -5.62 8.54 -0.39
CA SER A 56 -6.85 9.27 -0.72
C SER A 56 -7.19 9.18 -2.21
N LEU A 57 -6.22 9.46 -3.08
CA LEU A 57 -6.39 9.46 -4.52
C LEU A 57 -6.69 8.06 -5.07
N MET A 58 -5.99 7.03 -4.60
CA MET A 58 -6.22 5.65 -5.03
C MET A 58 -7.54 5.08 -4.52
N ASN A 59 -7.97 5.42 -3.30
CA ASN A 59 -9.30 5.03 -2.82
C ASN A 59 -10.41 5.69 -3.65
N ARG A 60 -10.26 6.96 -4.05
CA ARG A 60 -11.19 7.62 -4.97
C ARG A 60 -11.18 6.97 -6.36
N SER A 61 -10.01 6.55 -6.84
CA SER A 61 -9.88 5.79 -8.09
C SER A 61 -10.69 4.48 -8.04
N LEU A 62 -10.56 3.71 -6.95
CA LEU A 62 -11.33 2.48 -6.73
C LEU A 62 -12.83 2.71 -6.59
N LEU A 63 -13.24 3.83 -5.99
CA LEU A 63 -14.66 4.17 -5.88
C LEU A 63 -15.30 4.37 -7.25
N LEU A 64 -14.55 4.93 -8.21
CA LEU A 64 -15.04 5.19 -9.55
C LEU A 64 -14.92 3.99 -10.47
N ASP A 65 -13.86 3.19 -10.30
CA ASP A 65 -13.63 1.96 -11.03
C ASP A 65 -13.14 0.84 -10.09
N PRO A 66 -14.06 0.06 -9.52
CA PRO A 66 -13.72 -1.06 -8.65
C PRO A 66 -12.97 -2.18 -9.36
N ASP A 67 -13.01 -2.24 -10.69
CA ASP A 67 -12.33 -3.24 -11.54
C ASP A 67 -11.01 -2.69 -12.10
N PHE A 68 -10.50 -1.60 -11.52
CA PHE A 68 -9.16 -1.14 -11.79
C PHE A 68 -8.17 -1.80 -10.83
N LYS A 69 -7.37 -2.74 -11.34
CA LYS A 69 -6.38 -3.47 -10.55
C LYS A 69 -5.29 -2.57 -9.93
N GLY A 70 -4.88 -1.52 -10.65
CA GLY A 70 -3.73 -0.67 -10.30
C GLY A 70 -3.78 -0.11 -8.88
N PRO A 71 -4.87 0.57 -8.48
CA PRO A 71 -5.05 1.08 -7.13
C PRO A 71 -4.95 0.03 -6.02
N TYR A 72 -5.49 -1.18 -6.18
CA TYR A 72 -5.39 -2.21 -5.12
C TYR A 72 -3.92 -2.57 -4.81
N VAL A 73 -3.13 -2.78 -5.85
CA VAL A 73 -1.72 -3.15 -5.71
C VAL A 73 -0.95 -2.00 -5.06
N ASN A 74 -1.14 -0.78 -5.54
CA ASN A 74 -0.35 0.36 -5.07
C ASN A 74 -0.79 0.90 -3.70
N LEU A 75 -2.06 0.72 -3.32
CA LEU A 75 -2.49 0.89 -1.92
C LEU A 75 -1.82 -0.12 -1.00
N GLY A 76 -1.65 -1.37 -1.43
CA GLY A 76 -0.86 -2.37 -0.70
C GLY A 76 0.57 -1.90 -0.44
N VAL A 77 1.23 -1.34 -1.46
CA VAL A 77 2.57 -0.75 -1.32
C VAL A 77 2.55 0.44 -0.36
N ALA A 78 1.59 1.36 -0.50
CA ALA A 78 1.47 2.53 0.37
C ALA A 78 1.27 2.12 1.84
N TYR A 79 0.42 1.13 2.11
CA TYR A 79 0.19 0.63 3.47
C TYR A 79 1.39 -0.12 4.03
N LEU A 80 2.13 -0.89 3.22
CA LEU A 80 3.39 -1.50 3.64
C LEU A 80 4.43 -0.45 4.04
N ARG A 81 4.58 0.64 3.27
CA ARG A 81 5.48 1.76 3.63
C ARG A 81 5.04 2.47 4.92
N GLN A 82 3.75 2.47 5.22
CA GLN A 82 3.19 3.02 6.47
C GLN A 82 3.24 2.03 7.65
N GLY A 83 3.65 0.76 7.45
CA GLY A 83 3.59 -0.29 8.47
C GLY A 83 2.16 -0.70 8.89
N ARG A 84 1.15 -0.39 8.06
CA ARG A 84 -0.27 -0.66 8.34
C ARG A 84 -0.66 -2.05 7.84
N HIS A 85 -0.12 -3.09 8.47
CA HIS A 85 -0.23 -4.48 8.00
C HIS A 85 -1.67 -4.97 7.86
N ASP A 86 -2.58 -4.59 8.76
CA ASP A 86 -3.99 -5.01 8.68
C ASP A 86 -4.66 -4.45 7.41
N LYS A 87 -4.40 -3.17 7.09
CA LYS A 87 -4.88 -2.55 5.85
C LYS A 87 -4.27 -3.18 4.58
N VAL A 88 -3.02 -3.62 4.64
CA VAL A 88 -2.39 -4.37 3.54
C VAL A 88 -3.17 -5.66 3.26
N ARG A 89 -3.55 -6.38 4.32
CA ARG A 89 -4.36 -7.60 4.20
C ARG A 89 -5.73 -7.29 3.61
N GLU A 90 -6.46 -6.32 4.16
CA GLU A 90 -7.79 -5.93 3.67
C GLU A 90 -7.78 -5.60 2.17
N ILE A 91 -6.87 -4.74 1.72
CA ILE A 91 -6.85 -4.31 0.31
C ILE A 91 -6.38 -5.43 -0.63
N SER A 92 -5.48 -6.29 -0.16
CA SER A 92 -4.97 -7.42 -0.95
C SER A 92 -5.99 -8.56 -1.04
N GLU A 93 -6.79 -8.80 0.00
CA GLU A 93 -7.91 -9.73 -0.06
C GLU A 93 -9.00 -9.20 -0.99
N ALA A 94 -9.34 -7.91 -0.90
CA ALA A 94 -10.26 -7.27 -1.84
C ALA A 94 -9.79 -7.33 -3.30
N CYS A 95 -8.47 -7.23 -3.53
CA CYS A 95 -7.83 -7.49 -4.81
C CYS A 95 -8.03 -8.93 -5.27
N LEU A 96 -7.77 -9.92 -4.42
CA LEU A 96 -7.86 -11.33 -4.76
C LEU A 96 -9.30 -11.79 -5.04
N LEU A 97 -10.31 -11.14 -4.45
CA LEU A 97 -11.71 -11.39 -4.81
C LEU A 97 -12.00 -11.07 -6.29
N ARG A 98 -11.29 -10.09 -6.88
CA ARG A 98 -11.45 -9.69 -8.29
C ARG A 98 -10.41 -10.31 -9.20
N TYR A 99 -9.19 -10.50 -8.69
CA TYR A 99 -8.04 -11.03 -9.40
C TYR A 99 -7.41 -12.17 -8.60
N PRO A 100 -8.02 -13.37 -8.59
CA PRO A 100 -7.61 -14.48 -7.72
C PRO A 100 -6.17 -14.96 -7.93
N GLN A 101 -5.58 -14.67 -9.10
CA GLN A 101 -4.22 -15.07 -9.46
C GLN A 101 -3.24 -13.90 -9.40
N SER A 102 -3.52 -12.85 -8.62
CA SER A 102 -2.64 -11.69 -8.51
C SER A 102 -1.42 -11.99 -7.63
N PRO A 103 -0.21 -12.20 -8.20
CA PRO A 103 0.97 -12.52 -7.40
C PRO A 103 1.36 -11.38 -6.46
N GLN A 104 1.13 -10.13 -6.86
CA GLN A 104 1.42 -8.95 -6.02
C GLN A 104 0.59 -8.97 -4.74
N CYS A 105 -0.70 -9.33 -4.83
CA CYS A 105 -1.60 -9.32 -3.67
C CYS A 105 -1.25 -10.47 -2.70
N HIS A 106 -0.85 -11.64 -3.21
CA HIS A 106 -0.26 -12.70 -2.37
C HIS A 106 1.06 -12.27 -1.71
N TYR A 107 1.94 -11.61 -2.47
CA TYR A 107 3.21 -11.09 -1.96
C TYR A 107 2.98 -10.07 -0.83
N HIS A 108 2.07 -9.11 -1.00
CA HIS A 108 1.75 -8.11 0.03
C HIS A 108 1.21 -8.75 1.31
N ILE A 109 0.32 -9.73 1.21
CA ILE A 109 -0.18 -10.48 2.38
C ILE A 109 0.97 -11.20 3.08
N GLY A 110 1.86 -11.85 2.32
CA GLY A 110 3.03 -12.54 2.87
C GLY A 110 3.98 -11.59 3.61
N VAL A 111 4.29 -10.43 3.03
CA VAL A 111 5.14 -9.41 3.68
C VAL A 111 4.46 -8.87 4.95
N ALA A 112 3.17 -8.53 4.88
CA ALA A 112 2.43 -8.03 6.04
C ALA A 112 2.36 -9.07 7.18
N ALA A 113 2.14 -10.35 6.84
CA ALA A 113 2.13 -11.44 7.82
C ALA A 113 3.51 -11.65 8.43
N TYR A 114 4.57 -11.65 7.62
CA TYR A 114 5.95 -11.79 8.09
C TYR A 114 6.34 -10.65 9.05
N GLN A 115 6.04 -9.40 8.69
CA GLN A 115 6.37 -8.24 9.53
C GLN A 115 5.55 -8.23 10.83
N LYS A 116 4.28 -8.63 10.79
CA LYS A 116 3.45 -8.77 11.99
C LYS A 116 3.98 -9.89 12.89
N ALA A 117 4.31 -11.06 12.34
CA ALA A 117 4.90 -12.15 13.11
C ALA A 117 6.24 -11.76 13.75
N ALA A 118 7.12 -11.09 13.00
CA ALA A 118 8.39 -10.59 13.53
C ALA A 118 8.19 -9.65 14.72
N ARG A 119 7.23 -8.72 14.63
CA ARG A 119 6.86 -7.82 15.73
C ARG A 119 6.33 -8.58 16.94
N LEU A 120 5.43 -9.54 16.74
CA LEU A 120 4.84 -10.31 17.84
C LEU A 120 5.89 -11.14 18.58
N CYS A 121 6.91 -11.66 17.90
CA CYS A 121 8.02 -12.37 18.54
C CYS A 121 8.89 -11.50 19.45
N GLU A 122 8.84 -10.17 19.31
CA GLU A 122 9.55 -9.21 20.17
C GLU A 122 8.75 -8.83 21.42
N LEU A 123 7.47 -9.20 21.48
CA LEU A 123 6.57 -8.86 22.58
C LEU A 123 6.50 -9.98 23.62
N GLU A 124 6.18 -9.59 24.86
CA GLU A 124 5.91 -10.54 25.94
C GLU A 124 4.61 -11.33 25.67
N PRO A 125 4.49 -12.59 26.09
CA PRO A 125 3.30 -13.40 25.84
C PRO A 125 1.98 -12.81 26.33
N ASP A 126 2.03 -11.98 27.39
CA ASP A 126 0.86 -11.33 27.99
C ASP A 126 0.53 -9.97 27.34
N ASP A 127 1.29 -9.53 26.32
CA ASP A 127 1.01 -8.28 25.60
C ASP A 127 -0.38 -8.33 24.94
N PRO A 128 -1.21 -7.28 25.09
CA PRO A 128 -2.55 -7.26 24.52
C PRO A 128 -2.59 -7.46 22.99
N GLU A 129 -1.55 -7.08 22.26
CA GLU A 129 -1.43 -7.32 20.82
C GLU A 129 -1.27 -8.82 20.52
N VAL A 130 -0.50 -9.55 21.34
CA VAL A 130 -0.35 -11.01 21.24
C VAL A 130 -1.66 -11.71 21.62
N ALA A 131 -2.33 -11.26 22.68
CA ALA A 131 -3.60 -11.81 23.12
C ALA A 131 -4.72 -11.65 22.07
N ALA A 132 -4.73 -10.53 21.32
CA ALA A 132 -5.73 -10.23 20.31
C ALA A 132 -5.67 -11.15 19.07
N GLU A 133 -4.49 -11.68 18.73
CA GLU A 133 -4.32 -12.55 17.55
C GLU A 133 -4.73 -14.01 17.79
N GLY A 134 -5.17 -14.34 19.01
CA GLY A 134 -5.66 -15.69 19.33
C GLY A 134 -4.52 -16.72 19.36
N GLY A 135 -3.61 -16.58 20.32
CA GLY A 135 -2.76 -17.66 20.84
C GLY A 135 -2.25 -18.68 19.82
N LEU A 136 -1.53 -18.24 18.80
CA LEU A 136 -0.70 -19.14 18.00
C LEU A 136 0.55 -19.50 18.81
N ASP A 137 0.45 -20.60 19.55
CA ASP A 137 1.60 -21.21 20.19
C ASP A 137 2.59 -21.67 19.12
N CYS A 138 3.73 -20.99 19.01
CA CYS A 138 4.81 -21.32 18.08
C CYS A 138 5.30 -22.78 18.21
N SER A 139 5.08 -23.44 19.35
CA SER A 139 5.41 -24.86 19.51
C SER A 139 4.60 -25.77 18.57
N GLN A 140 3.36 -25.37 18.23
CA GLN A 140 2.46 -26.16 17.36
C GLN A 140 2.80 -26.05 15.87
N LEU A 141 3.59 -25.05 15.46
CA LEU A 141 3.98 -24.84 14.06
C LEU A 141 5.21 -25.67 13.66
N LEU A 142 6.07 -26.02 14.63
CA LEU A 142 7.30 -26.79 14.39
C LEU A 142 7.08 -28.31 14.39
N GLU A 143 5.95 -28.78 14.92
CA GLU A 143 5.62 -30.22 14.95
C GLU A 143 5.05 -30.74 13.61
N GLY A 144 4.81 -29.85 12.63
CA GLY A 144 4.18 -30.19 11.34
C GLY A 144 5.09 -30.16 10.11
N ALA A 145 6.41 -29.99 10.27
CA ALA A 145 7.39 -29.93 9.17
C ALA A 145 8.25 -31.20 9.07
#